data_AF-A0A3B9W004-F1
#
_entry.id   AF-A0A3B9W004-F1
#
_cell.length_a   1.000
_cell.length_b   1.000
_cell.length_c   1.000
_cell.angle_alpha   90.00
_cell.angle_beta   90.00
_cell.angle_gamma   90.00
#
_symmetry.space_group_name_H-M   'P 1'
#
loop_
_entity.id
_entity.type
_entity.pdbx_description
1 polymer ?
#
loop_
_entity_poly.entity_id
_entity_poly.type
_entity_poly.pdbx_seq_one_letter_code
_entity_poly.pdbx_strand_id
1 'polypeptide(L)'
;MGVELPDGSKAIGGVMSHRYPFDGAEPQGPQLTMRGGGGGGSGENYDYRMNAWLWPAPQAGSLRLVYEWAALEFNEGSITIETTPLITAQENVRSIWAQ
;
A
#
# COMPACT_ATOMS: atom_id res chain seq x y z
N MET A 1 2.04 5.07 -7.71
CA MET A 1 1.57 3.75 -7.18
C MET A 1 0.17 3.91 -6.64
N GLY A 2 -0.70 2.93 -6.85
CA GLY A 2 -2.06 2.91 -6.37
C GLY A 2 -2.55 1.49 -6.12
N VAL A 3 -3.73 1.38 -5.53
CA VAL A 3 -4.36 0.11 -5.21
C VAL A 3 -5.85 0.15 -5.50
N GLU A 4 -6.37 -0.96 -6.04
CA GLU A 4 -7.80 -1.26 -6.12
C GLU A 4 -8.10 -2.41 -5.17
N LEU A 5 -9.06 -2.18 -4.26
CA LEU A 5 -9.51 -3.12 -3.25
C LEU A 5 -10.54 -4.12 -3.84
N PRO A 6 -10.79 -5.26 -3.15
CA PRO A 6 -11.75 -6.26 -3.64
C PRO A 6 -13.19 -5.74 -3.85
N ASP A 7 -13.58 -4.69 -3.13
CA ASP A 7 -14.87 -4.02 -3.27
C ASP A 7 -14.90 -2.99 -4.43
N GLY A 8 -13.80 -2.87 -5.18
CA GLY A 8 -13.63 -1.93 -6.30
C GLY A 8 -13.21 -0.52 -5.87
N SER A 9 -13.13 -0.23 -4.57
CA SER A 9 -12.64 1.06 -4.08
C SER A 9 -11.15 1.24 -4.36
N LYS A 10 -10.70 2.50 -4.51
CA LYS A 10 -9.34 2.82 -4.97
C LYS A 10 -8.66 3.80 -4.05
N ALA A 11 -7.35 3.60 -3.84
CA ALA A 11 -6.50 4.56 -3.16
C ALA A 11 -5.22 4.77 -3.97
N ILE A 12 -4.81 6.04 -4.10
CA ILE A 12 -3.59 6.43 -4.83
C ILE A 12 -2.57 6.91 -3.80
N GLY A 13 -1.36 6.36 -3.87
CA GLY A 13 -0.22 6.83 -3.10
C GLY A 13 0.34 8.09 -3.75
N GLY A 14 -0.17 9.26 -3.38
CA GLY A 14 0.20 10.54 -3.93
C GLY A 14 0.49 11.55 -2.83
N VAL A 15 1.72 12.08 -2.82
CA VAL A 15 2.34 12.85 -1.74
C VAL A 15 2.68 11.96 -0.55
N MET A 16 3.93 12.00 -0.09
CA MET A 16 4.31 11.38 1.18
C MET A 16 3.43 11.99 2.28
N SER A 17 2.32 11.35 2.61
CA SER A 17 1.53 11.73 3.77
C SER A 17 2.40 11.40 4.98
N HIS A 18 3.15 12.41 5.43
CA HIS A 18 3.93 12.37 6.66
C HIS A 18 3.05 12.21 7.92
N ARG A 19 1.75 11.98 7.74
CA ARG A 19 0.75 11.97 8.79
C ARG A 19 -0.13 10.75 8.60
N TYR A 20 0.21 9.72 9.36
CA TYR A 20 -0.86 8.97 10.02
C TYR A 20 -1.65 9.99 10.87
N PRO A 21 -2.99 9.91 10.96
CA PRO A 21 -3.72 10.73 11.93
C PRO A 21 -3.17 10.42 13.33
N PHE A 22 -2.36 11.35 13.87
CA PHE A 22 -1.78 11.26 15.20
C PHE A 22 -2.81 11.46 16.32
N ASP A 23 -4.04 11.85 15.95
CA ASP A 23 -5.17 11.99 16.87
C ASP A 23 -5.91 10.66 17.14
N GLY A 24 -5.49 9.57 16.49
CA GLY A 24 -6.09 8.24 16.66
C GLY A 24 -7.43 8.07 15.94
N ALA A 25 -7.89 9.07 15.17
CA ALA A 25 -9.11 8.94 14.38
C ALA A 25 -8.89 8.03 13.18
N GLU A 26 -9.86 7.16 12.90
CA GLU A 26 -9.84 6.33 11.70
C GLU A 26 -9.99 7.21 10.44
N PRO A 27 -9.15 7.01 9.40
CA PRO A 27 -9.31 7.72 8.14
C PRO A 27 -10.68 7.48 7.50
N GLN A 28 -11.22 8.53 6.87
CA GLN A 28 -12.41 8.42 6.04
C GLN A 28 -12.06 7.72 4.71
N GLY A 29 -12.43 6.44 4.61
CA GLY A 29 -12.24 5.62 3.42
C GLY A 29 -10.81 5.11 3.21
N PRO A 30 -10.57 4.42 2.08
CA PRO A 30 -9.28 3.80 1.79
C PRO A 30 -8.14 4.81 1.63
N GLN A 31 -7.01 4.54 2.28
CA GLN A 31 -5.80 5.35 2.22
C GLN A 31 -4.58 4.48 1.96
N LEU A 32 -3.79 4.85 0.95
CA LEU A 32 -2.49 4.25 0.65
C LEU A 32 -1.38 5.25 1.00
N THR A 33 -0.77 5.09 2.17
CA THR A 33 0.27 5.99 2.69
C THR A 33 1.65 5.48 2.34
N MET A 34 2.42 6.26 1.58
CA MET A 34 3.80 5.94 1.24
C MET A 34 4.71 6.16 2.46
N ARG A 35 5.42 5.13 2.90
CA ARG A 35 6.32 5.14 4.08
C ARG A 35 7.79 5.35 3.71
N GLY A 36 8.03 5.83 2.50
CA GLY A 36 9.36 5.99 1.94
C GLY A 36 9.84 4.75 1.23
N GLY A 37 11.05 4.86 0.73
CA GLY A 37 11.68 3.87 -0.09
C GLY A 37 13.13 4.25 -0.30
N GLY A 38 13.86 3.30 -0.85
CA GLY A 38 15.25 3.49 -1.20
C GLY A 38 15.57 2.58 -2.35
N GLY A 39 16.47 3.04 -3.19
CA GLY A 39 17.03 2.22 -4.23
C GLY A 39 18.43 2.64 -4.57
N GLY A 40 19.08 1.75 -5.29
CA GLY A 40 20.43 1.91 -5.78
C GLY A 40 20.54 1.20 -7.10
N GLY A 41 21.52 1.59 -7.89
CA GLY A 41 21.74 0.98 -9.18
C GLY A 41 23.17 1.12 -9.64
N SER A 42 23.46 0.42 -10.73
CA SER A 42 24.61 0.62 -11.58
C SER A 42 24.17 1.31 -12.88
N GLY A 43 25.07 1.42 -13.86
CA GLY A 43 24.71 1.94 -15.19
C GLY A 43 23.72 1.05 -15.97
N GLU A 44 23.50 -0.19 -15.54
CA GLU A 44 22.67 -1.17 -16.27
C GLU A 44 21.45 -1.64 -15.47
N ASN A 45 21.53 -1.67 -14.14
CA ASN A 45 20.46 -2.19 -13.28
C ASN A 45 20.09 -1.18 -12.20
N TYR A 46 18.81 -1.11 -11.87
CA TYR A 46 18.30 -0.26 -10.79
C TYR A 46 17.30 -1.04 -9.95
N ASP A 47 17.59 -1.17 -8.66
CA ASP A 47 16.72 -1.81 -7.67
C ASP A 47 16.12 -0.75 -6.77
N TYR A 48 14.80 -0.76 -6.62
CA TYR A 48 14.08 0.17 -5.76
C TYR A 48 13.05 -0.55 -4.92
N ARG A 49 13.06 -0.27 -3.62
CA ARG A 49 12.08 -0.77 -2.67
C ARG A 49 11.22 0.37 -2.18
N MET A 50 9.91 0.16 -2.23
CA MET A 50 8.92 1.05 -1.62
C MET A 50 8.23 0.33 -0.48
N ASN A 51 7.95 1.06 0.60
CA ASN A 51 7.06 0.59 1.65
C ASN A 51 5.83 1.48 1.68
N ALA A 52 4.66 0.88 1.87
CA ALA A 52 3.40 1.60 2.00
C ALA A 52 2.53 0.95 3.07
N TRP A 53 1.65 1.74 3.66
CA TRP A 53 0.60 1.30 4.56
C TRP A 53 -0.75 1.50 3.89
N LEU A 54 -1.59 0.47 3.95
CA LEU A 54 -2.93 0.47 3.42
C LEU A 54 -3.91 0.44 4.59
N TRP A 55 -4.83 1.41 4.63
CA TRP A 55 -5.97 1.43 5.52
C TRP A 55 -7.26 1.44 4.69
N PRO A 56 -8.32 0.73 5.10
CA PRO A 56 -8.30 -0.33 6.13
C PRO A 56 -7.53 -1.57 5.62
N ALA A 57 -7.43 -2.61 6.45
CA ALA A 57 -7.01 -3.91 5.94
C ALA A 57 -7.98 -4.37 4.84
N PRO A 58 -7.48 -4.95 3.73
CA PRO A 58 -8.34 -5.35 2.61
C PRO A 58 -9.26 -6.50 3.01
N GLN A 59 -10.45 -6.55 2.43
CA GLN A 59 -11.39 -7.67 2.61
C GLN A 59 -10.90 -8.94 1.89
N ALA A 60 -11.57 -10.07 2.11
CA ALA A 60 -11.29 -11.31 1.38
C ALA A 60 -11.53 -11.13 -0.13
N GLY A 61 -10.60 -11.59 -0.96
CA GLY A 61 -10.65 -11.51 -2.41
C GLY A 61 -9.30 -11.15 -3.02
N SER A 62 -9.34 -10.49 -4.17
CA SER A 62 -8.14 -10.07 -4.90
C SER A 62 -7.97 -8.56 -4.86
N LEU A 63 -6.79 -8.11 -4.45
CA LEU A 63 -6.36 -6.71 -4.48
C LEU A 63 -5.46 -6.48 -5.70
N ARG A 64 -5.62 -5.37 -6.41
CA ARG A 64 -4.75 -5.02 -7.55
C ARG A 64 -3.84 -3.87 -7.16
N LEU A 65 -2.53 -4.13 -7.14
CA LEU A 65 -1.51 -3.10 -6.96
C LEU A 65 -1.10 -2.57 -8.34
N VAL A 66 -1.20 -1.27 -8.55
CA VAL A 66 -0.85 -0.60 -9.79
C VAL A 66 0.38 0.28 -9.55
N TYR A 67 1.35 0.20 -10.45
CA TYR A 67 2.55 1.02 -10.41
C TYR A 67 2.77 1.67 -11.77
N GLU A 68 3.34 2.86 -11.73
CA GLU A 68 3.75 3.63 -12.89
C GLU A 68 5.00 4.41 -12.48
N TRP A 69 6.00 4.48 -13.35
CA TRP A 69 7.20 5.27 -13.10
C TRP A 69 7.63 6.03 -14.36
N ALA A 70 6.87 7.07 -14.70
CA ALA A 70 7.09 7.87 -15.89
C ALA A 70 8.52 8.45 -16.01
N ALA A 71 9.16 8.83 -14.89
CA ALA A 71 10.53 9.36 -14.90
C ALA A 71 11.61 8.35 -15.32
N LEU A 72 11.34 7.04 -15.22
CA LEU A 72 12.19 5.96 -15.73
C LEU A 72 11.61 5.32 -16.98
N GLU A 73 10.60 5.95 -17.60
CA GLU A 73 9.91 5.45 -18.79
C GLU A 73 9.29 4.06 -18.61
N PHE A 74 9.01 3.66 -17.36
CA PHE A 74 8.25 2.45 -17.08
C PHE A 74 6.76 2.72 -17.24
N ASN A 75 6.17 2.03 -18.21
CA ASN A 75 4.72 2.02 -18.45
C ASN A 75 3.97 1.56 -17.20
N GLU A 76 2.71 1.98 -17.10
CA GLU A 76 1.80 1.48 -16.07
C GLU A 76 1.72 -0.05 -16.13
N GLY A 77 1.90 -0.68 -14.97
CA GLY A 77 1.78 -2.10 -14.77
C GLY A 77 0.97 -2.41 -13.52
N SER A 78 0.51 -3.64 -13.40
CA SER A 78 -0.23 -4.08 -12.22
C SER A 78 0.09 -5.52 -11.84
N ILE A 79 0.00 -5.80 -10.54
CA ILE A 79 0.02 -7.15 -10.00
C ILE A 79 -1.24 -7.40 -9.16
N THR A 80 -1.71 -8.63 -9.17
CA THR A 80 -2.81 -9.07 -8.32
C THR A 80 -2.25 -9.77 -7.09
N ILE A 81 -2.79 -9.42 -5.92
CA ILE A 81 -2.42 -9.97 -4.61
C ILE A 81 -3.68 -10.60 -4.01
N GLU A 82 -3.63 -11.90 -3.76
CA GLU A 82 -4.68 -12.61 -3.02
C GLU A 82 -4.62 -12.21 -1.55
N THR A 83 -5.74 -11.77 -0.98
CA THR A 83 -5.76 -11.22 0.38
C THR A 83 -5.86 -12.27 1.47
N THR A 84 -6.11 -13.54 1.13
CA THR A 84 -6.25 -14.65 2.10
C THR A 84 -5.12 -14.69 3.13
N PRO A 85 -3.83 -14.60 2.77
CA PRO A 85 -2.75 -14.60 3.77
C PRO A 85 -2.79 -13.39 4.71
N LEU A 86 -3.24 -12.23 4.22
CA LEU A 86 -3.37 -11.01 5.02
C LEU A 86 -4.53 -11.13 6.02
N ILE A 87 -5.67 -11.69 5.59
CA ILE A 87 -6.82 -11.97 6.45
C ILE A 87 -6.44 -12.97 7.54
N THR A 88 -5.79 -14.08 7.19
CA THR A 88 -5.33 -15.06 8.19
C THR A 88 -4.35 -14.44 9.18
N ALA A 89 -3.45 -13.55 8.73
CA ALA A 89 -2.57 -12.81 9.63
C ALA A 89 -3.34 -11.86 10.55
N GLN A 90 -4.41 -11.23 10.06
CA GLN A 90 -5.26 -10.31 10.82
C GLN A 90 -5.95 -11.00 12.01
N GLU A 91 -6.37 -12.27 11.86
CA GLU A 91 -6.97 -13.06 12.95
C GLU A 91 -6.05 -13.23 14.17
N ASN A 92 -4.73 -13.07 13.96
CA ASN A 92 -3.72 -13.19 15.00
C ASN A 92 -3.34 -11.82 15.61
N VAL A 93 -3.93 -10.72 15.15
CA VAL A 93 -3.67 -9.37 15.69
C VAL A 93 -4.31 -9.24 17.06
N ARG A 94 -3.53 -8.80 18.04
CA ARG A 94 -4.01 -8.49 19.40
C ARG A 94 -3.70 -7.04 19.73
N SER A 95 -4.69 -6.33 20.27
CA SER A 95 -4.43 -5.01 20.86
C SER A 95 -3.59 -5.18 22.12
N ILE A 96 -2.49 -4.44 22.20
CA ILE A 96 -1.62 -4.40 23.39
C ILE A 96 -1.97 -3.22 24.32
N TRP A 97 -2.81 -2.31 23.84
CA TRP A 97 -3.36 -1.21 24.63
C TRP A 97 -4.85 -1.45 24.81
N ALA A 98 -5.31 -1.50 26.06
CA ALA A 98 -6.74 -1.50 26.34
C ALA A 98 -7.32 -0.15 25.93
N GLN A 99 -8.46 -0.18 25.22
CA GLN A 99 -9.27 1.02 25.00
C GLN A 99 -9.86 1.52 26.32
#